data_AF-A0A923ZC24-F1
#
_entry.id   AF-A0A923ZC24-F1
#
_cell.length_a   1.000
_cell.length_b   1.000
_cell.length_c   1.000
_cell.angle_alpha   90.00
_cell.angle_beta   90.00
_cell.angle_gamma   90.00
#
_symmetry.space_group_name_H-M   'P 1'
#
loop_
_entity.id
_entity.type
_entity.pdbx_description
1 polymer ?
#
loop_
_entity_poly.entity_id
_entity_poly.type
_entity_poly.pdbx_seq_one_letter_code
_entity_poly.pdbx_strand_id
1 'polypeptide(L)'
;MTLSYIASGFAVGLLVGLTGVGGGSLMTPLLTLLFGISPTVAVGTDLAFASITKATGTIAHRFRDTVHWTIVKHLCYGALPAALVSTLALNHFGALDKEIGQIIRYSIAGSVILTVVAILFRGRMQAYINAHPEKQLQ
;
A
#
# COMPACT_ATOMS: atom_id res chain seq x y z
N MET A 1 -9.78 7.07 -26.84
CA MET A 1 -8.57 6.94 -26.01
C MET A 1 -8.76 7.52 -24.61
N THR A 2 -9.22 8.77 -24.44
CA THR A 2 -9.42 9.40 -23.12
C THR A 2 -10.52 8.79 -22.26
N LEU A 3 -11.67 8.44 -22.84
CA LEU A 3 -12.81 7.89 -22.09
C LEU A 3 -12.50 6.52 -21.46
N SER A 4 -11.71 5.68 -22.14
CA SER A 4 -11.28 4.37 -21.64
C SER A 4 -10.36 4.48 -20.41
N TYR A 5 -9.48 5.49 -20.36
CA TYR A 5 -8.63 5.77 -19.20
C TYR A 5 -9.43 6.27 -18.00
N ILE A 6 -10.44 7.10 -18.25
CA ILE A 6 -11.34 7.58 -17.18
C ILE A 6 -12.17 6.42 -16.61
N ALA A 7 -12.75 5.59 -17.47
CA ALA A 7 -13.56 4.45 -17.04
C ALA A 7 -12.74 3.39 -16.28
N SER A 8 -11.53 3.09 -16.74
CA SER A 8 -10.63 2.17 -16.04
C SER A 8 -10.15 2.76 -14.71
N GLY A 9 -9.78 4.04 -14.66
CA GLY A 9 -9.43 4.72 -13.41
C GLY A 9 -10.57 4.73 -12.38
N PHE A 10 -11.81 4.94 -12.85
CA PHE A 10 -13.00 4.88 -12.00
C PHE A 10 -13.24 3.45 -11.46
N ALA A 11 -13.21 2.44 -12.33
CA ALA A 11 -13.41 1.04 -11.93
C ALA A 11 -12.35 0.55 -10.94
N VAL A 12 -11.08 0.89 -11.19
CA VAL A 12 -9.97 0.56 -10.28
C VAL A 12 -10.14 1.31 -8.95
N GLY A 13 -10.45 2.60 -8.97
CA GLY A 13 -10.69 3.39 -7.75
C GLY A 13 -11.85 2.84 -6.91
N LEU A 14 -12.92 2.37 -7.57
CA LEU A 14 -14.07 1.76 -6.92
C LEU A 14 -13.71 0.41 -6.29
N LEU A 15 -12.99 -0.46 -7.00
CA LEU A 15 -12.53 -1.76 -6.48
C LEU A 15 -11.57 -1.60 -5.29
N VAL A 16 -10.64 -0.66 -5.37
CA VAL A 16 -9.69 -0.36 -4.27
C VAL A 16 -10.44 0.23 -3.07
N GLY A 17 -11.38 1.16 -3.32
CA GLY A 17 -12.23 1.75 -2.29
C GLY A 17 -13.11 0.72 -1.57
N LEU A 18 -13.69 -0.23 -2.30
CA LEU A 18 -14.51 -1.31 -1.74
C LEU A 18 -13.69 -2.35 -0.97
N THR A 19 -12.49 -2.69 -1.45
CA THR A 19 -11.68 -3.74 -0.82
C THR A 19 -11.03 -3.27 0.48
N GLY A 20 -10.75 -1.98 0.64
CA GLY A 20 -10.10 -1.44 1.85
C GLY A 20 -8.69 -1.98 2.13
N VAL A 21 -8.19 -2.87 1.25
CA VAL A 21 -6.84 -3.43 1.25
C VAL A 21 -5.95 -2.34 0.66
N GLY A 22 -5.29 -1.57 1.54
CA GLY A 22 -4.64 -0.30 1.19
C GLY A 22 -3.83 -0.30 -0.13
N GLY A 23 -3.94 0.81 -0.86
CA GLY A 23 -3.42 1.03 -2.23
C GLY A 23 -2.03 0.44 -2.49
N GLY A 24 -1.07 0.60 -1.58
CA GLY A 24 0.31 0.13 -1.76
C GLY A 24 0.50 -1.37 -2.09
N SER A 25 -0.40 -2.24 -1.64
CA SER A 25 -0.24 -3.70 -1.84
C SER A 25 -0.79 -4.21 -3.18
N LEU A 26 -1.81 -3.54 -3.74
CA LEU A 26 -2.51 -3.97 -4.95
C LEU A 26 -2.38 -2.97 -6.10
N MET A 27 -2.42 -1.67 -5.81
CA MET A 27 -2.44 -0.60 -6.81
C MET A 27 -1.04 -0.34 -7.41
N THR A 28 0.02 -0.40 -6.60
CA THR A 28 1.42 -0.37 -7.09
C THR A 28 1.69 -1.48 -8.13
N PRO A 29 1.38 -2.78 -7.87
CA PRO A 29 1.52 -3.83 -8.89
C PRO A 29 0.60 -3.65 -10.10
N LEU A 30 -0.65 -3.20 -9.90
CA LEU A 30 -1.59 -2.96 -10.99
C LEU A 30 -1.09 -1.87 -11.95
N LEU A 31 -0.57 -0.75 -11.43
CA LEU A 31 -0.07 0.34 -12.29
C LEU A 31 1.25 -0.03 -12.97
N THR A 32 2.15 -0.71 -12.27
CA THR A 32 3.46 -1.11 -12.84
C THR A 32 3.33 -2.24 -13.88
N LEU A 33 2.49 -3.26 -13.63
CA LEU A 33 2.30 -4.38 -14.56
C LEU A 33 1.35 -4.05 -15.73
N LEU A 34 0.29 -3.28 -15.50
CA LEU A 34 -0.74 -3.03 -16.52
C LEU A 34 -0.46 -1.80 -17.39
N PHE A 35 0.20 -0.77 -16.83
CA PHE A 35 0.43 0.51 -17.53
C PHE A 35 1.91 0.80 -17.86
N GLY A 36 2.85 -0.03 -17.41
CA GLY A 36 4.28 0.09 -17.78
C GLY A 36 4.95 1.40 -17.37
N ILE A 37 4.38 2.11 -16.38
CA ILE A 37 4.86 3.42 -15.90
C ILE A 37 6.11 3.22 -15.05
N SER A 38 7.05 4.17 -15.12
CA SER A 38 8.27 4.17 -14.31
C SER A 38 7.95 3.91 -12.83
N PRO A 39 8.55 2.88 -12.18
CA PRO A 39 8.19 2.46 -10.83
C PRO A 39 8.26 3.57 -9.78
N THR A 40 9.21 4.49 -9.93
CA THR A 40 9.38 5.63 -9.02
C THR A 40 8.18 6.58 -9.03
N VAL A 41 7.62 6.85 -10.22
CA VAL A 41 6.44 7.72 -10.37
C VAL A 41 5.19 6.98 -9.91
N ALA A 42 5.07 5.69 -10.27
CA ALA A 42 3.93 4.85 -9.88
C ALA A 42 3.77 4.75 -8.36
N VAL A 43 4.86 4.50 -7.63
CA VAL A 43 4.85 4.41 -6.16
C VAL A 43 4.48 5.75 -5.52
N GLY A 44 5.00 6.87 -6.04
CA GLY A 44 4.68 8.20 -5.54
C GLY A 44 3.20 8.58 -5.73
N THR A 45 2.65 8.32 -6.92
CA THR A 45 1.24 8.59 -7.21
C THR A 45 0.29 7.69 -6.40
N ASP A 46 0.62 6.41 -6.25
CA ASP A 46 -0.17 5.48 -5.44
C ASP A 46 -0.17 5.90 -3.96
N LEU A 47 0.98 6.31 -3.42
CA LEU A 47 1.06 6.79 -2.04
C LEU A 47 0.19 8.03 -1.81
N ALA A 48 0.22 9.00 -2.74
CA ALA A 48 -0.63 10.18 -2.66
C ALA A 48 -2.12 9.82 -2.68
N PHE A 49 -2.52 8.94 -3.61
CA PHE A 49 -3.90 8.46 -3.72
C PHE A 49 -4.35 7.73 -2.44
N ALA A 50 -3.56 6.76 -1.97
CA ALA A 50 -3.84 6.00 -0.77
C ALA A 50 -3.96 6.88 0.48
N SER A 51 -3.15 7.94 0.56
CA SER A 51 -3.20 8.91 1.67
C SER A 51 -4.52 9.67 1.69
N ILE A 52 -4.98 10.15 0.53
CA ILE A 52 -6.26 10.87 0.40
C ILE A 52 -7.43 9.95 0.74
N THR A 53 -7.47 8.74 0.16
CA THR A 53 -8.57 7.79 0.40
C THR A 53 -8.64 7.38 1.87
N LYS A 54 -7.48 7.13 2.51
CA LYS A 54 -7.42 6.81 3.94
C LYS A 54 -7.81 7.99 4.82
N ALA A 55 -7.42 9.21 4.48
CA ALA A 55 -7.84 10.40 5.22
C ALA A 55 -9.37 10.54 5.20
N THR A 56 -9.99 10.44 4.01
CA THR A 56 -11.45 10.49 3.85
C THR A 56 -12.15 9.35 4.59
N GLY A 57 -11.64 8.12 4.49
CA GLY A 57 -12.19 6.97 5.23
C GLY A 57 -12.07 7.12 6.75
N THR A 58 -10.93 7.65 7.23
CA THR A 58 -10.71 7.92 8.66
C THR A 58 -11.65 8.99 9.18
N ILE A 59 -11.92 10.05 8.40
CA ILE A 59 -12.92 11.06 8.75
C ILE A 59 -14.32 10.43 8.86
N ALA A 60 -14.71 9.59 7.90
CA ALA A 60 -15.99 8.89 7.94
C ALA A 60 -16.13 7.94 9.14
N HIS A 61 -15.05 7.28 9.55
CA HIS A 61 -15.01 6.44 10.76
C HIS A 61 -14.93 7.25 12.06
N ARG A 62 -14.30 8.43 12.03
CA ARG A 62 -14.27 9.35 13.16
C ARG A 62 -15.67 9.79 13.56
N PHE A 63 -16.55 10.05 12.60
CA PHE A 63 -17.97 10.35 12.86
C PHE A 63 -18.76 9.17 13.46
N ARG A 64 -18.20 7.97 13.47
CA ARG A 64 -18.81 6.76 14.04
C ARG A 64 -18.13 6.30 15.34
N ASP A 65 -17.20 7.10 15.90
CA ASP A 65 -16.42 6.82 17.11
C ASP A 65 -15.66 5.47 17.11
N THR A 66 -15.42 4.87 15.94
CA THR A 66 -14.71 3.58 15.83
C THR A 66 -13.18 3.70 15.79
N VAL A 67 -12.64 4.92 15.98
CA VAL A 67 -11.21 5.21 15.83
C VAL A 67 -10.45 5.04 17.14
N HIS A 68 -9.60 4.02 17.20
CA HIS A 68 -8.71 3.77 18.34
C HIS A 68 -7.44 4.63 18.25
N TRP A 69 -7.50 5.82 18.83
CA TRP A 69 -6.41 6.82 18.77
C TRP A 69 -5.08 6.35 19.35
N THR A 70 -5.08 5.41 20.29
CA THR A 70 -3.85 4.80 20.83
C THR A 70 -3.07 4.07 19.75
N ILE A 71 -3.74 3.27 18.91
CA ILE A 71 -3.10 2.52 17.83
C ILE A 71 -2.57 3.49 16.77
N VAL A 72 -3.37 4.50 16.42
CA VAL A 72 -2.97 5.55 15.46
C VAL A 72 -1.68 6.23 15.90
N LYS A 73 -1.57 6.60 17.18
CA LYS A 73 -0.35 7.23 17.72
C LYS A 73 0.86 6.31 17.62
N HIS A 74 0.75 5.05 18.06
CA HIS A 74 1.85 4.09 17.97
C HIS A 74 2.31 3.87 16.52
N LEU A 75 1.36 3.79 15.59
CA LEU A 75 1.67 3.64 14.17
C LEU A 75 2.36 4.89 13.60
N CYS A 76 1.90 6.09 13.96
CA CYS A 76 2.55 7.34 13.57
C CYS A 76 3.98 7.45 14.10
N TYR A 77 4.22 7.06 15.36
CA TYR A 77 5.56 7.05 15.96
C TYR A 77 6.51 6.08 15.28
N GLY A 78 6.04 5.00 14.67
CA GLY A 78 6.88 4.13 13.83
C GLY A 78 7.05 4.67 12.42
N ALA A 79 5.94 5.01 11.75
CA ALA A 79 5.92 5.29 10.32
C ALA A 79 6.57 6.65 9.96
N LEU A 80 6.29 7.71 10.72
CA LEU A 80 6.81 9.05 10.42
C LEU A 80 8.35 9.15 10.52
N PRO A 81 8.99 8.73 11.63
CA PRO A 81 10.45 8.76 11.70
C PRO A 81 11.09 7.77 10.73
N ALA A 82 10.49 6.59 10.52
CA ALA A 82 11.02 5.64 9.52
C ALA A 82 11.02 6.24 8.11
N ALA A 83 9.95 6.94 7.71
CA ALA A 83 9.88 7.62 6.42
C ALA A 83 10.92 8.74 6.30
N LEU A 84 11.10 9.55 7.34
CA LEU A 84 12.10 10.63 7.38
C LEU A 84 13.52 10.06 7.31
N VAL A 85 13.86 9.07 8.14
CA VAL A 85 15.17 8.42 8.16
C VAL A 85 15.46 7.78 6.81
N SER A 86 14.49 7.09 6.20
CA SER A 86 14.66 6.48 4.87
C SER A 86 14.91 7.52 3.79
N THR A 87 14.19 8.64 3.82
CA THR A 87 14.35 9.73 2.84
C THR A 87 15.70 10.43 3.00
N LEU A 88 16.12 10.69 4.24
CA LEU A 88 17.42 11.28 4.54
C LEU A 88 18.58 10.35 4.18
N ALA A 89 18.44 9.05 4.46
CA ALA A 89 19.40 8.04 4.05
C ALA A 89 19.52 8.01 2.52
N LEU A 90 18.40 8.01 1.77
CA LEU A 90 18.44 8.06 0.31
C LEU A 90 19.13 9.33 -0.24
N ASN A 91 18.93 10.47 0.41
CA ASN A 91 19.59 11.72 0.03
C ASN A 91 21.10 11.71 0.33
N HIS A 92 21.50 11.08 1.43
CA HIS A 92 22.90 11.01 1.87
C HIS A 92 23.72 9.96 1.11
N PHE A 93 23.14 8.80 0.82
CA PHE A 93 23.78 7.69 0.09
C PHE A 93 23.70 7.82 -1.44
N GLY A 94 23.10 8.92 -1.94
CA GLY A 94 23.19 9.32 -3.34
C GLY A 94 22.27 8.56 -4.30
N ALA A 95 21.06 9.07 -4.54
CA ALA A 95 20.09 8.52 -5.49
C ALA A 95 20.50 8.56 -6.99
N LEU A 96 21.77 8.86 -7.32
CA LEU A 96 22.24 9.06 -8.70
C LEU A 96 23.03 7.88 -9.30
N ASP A 97 23.35 6.84 -8.52
CA ASP A 97 24.03 5.67 -9.07
C ASP A 97 23.07 4.67 -9.72
N LYS A 98 23.44 4.17 -10.90
CA LYS A 98 22.65 3.20 -11.68
C LYS A 98 22.36 1.92 -10.90
N GLU A 99 23.22 1.55 -9.95
CA GLU A 99 23.03 0.40 -9.08
C GLU A 99 21.84 0.55 -8.12
N ILE A 100 21.61 1.75 -7.57
CA ILE A 100 20.51 2.00 -6.63
C ILE A 100 19.17 1.92 -7.35
N GLY A 101 19.09 2.42 -8.58
CA GLY A 101 17.89 2.26 -9.43
C GLY A 101 17.56 0.78 -9.70
N GLN A 102 18.58 -0.05 -9.89
CA GLN A 102 18.42 -1.49 -10.08
C GLN A 102 17.95 -2.18 -8.78
N ILE A 103 18.49 -1.79 -7.63
CA ILE A 103 18.07 -2.28 -6.31
C ILE A 103 16.61 -1.91 -6.03
N ILE A 104 16.19 -0.67 -6.30
CA ILE A 104 14.79 -0.23 -6.15
C ILE A 104 13.87 -1.09 -7.03
N ARG A 105 14.25 -1.31 -8.29
CA ARG A 105 13.44 -2.09 -9.24
C ARG A 105 13.32 -3.55 -8.81
N TYR A 106 14.40 -4.18 -8.35
CA TYR A 106 14.37 -5.55 -7.81
C TYR A 106 13.59 -5.65 -6.50
N SER A 107 13.65 -4.63 -5.64
CA SER A 107 12.89 -4.58 -4.38
C SER A 107 11.39 -4.50 -4.64
N ILE A 108 10.98 -3.68 -5.62
CA ILE A 108 9.57 -3.61 -6.05
C ILE A 108 9.14 -4.95 -6.68
N ALA A 109 9.96 -5.56 -7.53
CA ALA A 109 9.63 -6.86 -8.10
C ALA A 109 9.49 -7.94 -7.00
N GLY A 110 10.39 -7.95 -6.02
CA GLY A 110 10.35 -8.84 -4.87
C GLY A 110 9.10 -8.63 -4.01
N SER A 111 8.74 -7.38 -3.71
CA SER A 111 7.55 -7.08 -2.89
C SER A 111 6.25 -7.51 -3.58
N VAL A 112 6.16 -7.37 -4.91
CA VAL A 112 5.02 -7.83 -5.70
C VAL A 112 4.92 -9.36 -5.67
N ILE A 113 6.02 -10.08 -5.90
CA ILE A 113 6.04 -11.55 -5.83
C ILE A 113 5.64 -12.01 -4.43
N LEU A 114 6.21 -11.40 -3.39
CA LEU A 114 5.86 -11.70 -2.00
C LEU A 114 4.35 -11.47 -1.74
N THR A 115 3.79 -10.38 -2.27
CA THR A 115 2.37 -10.06 -2.13
C THR A 115 1.48 -11.10 -2.84
N VAL A 116 1.85 -11.52 -4.05
CA VAL A 116 1.14 -12.59 -4.78
C VAL A 116 1.17 -13.90 -3.99
N VAL A 117 2.32 -14.28 -3.44
CA VAL A 117 2.45 -15.47 -2.58
C VAL A 117 1.58 -15.32 -1.33
N ALA A 118 1.65 -14.19 -0.63
CA ALA A 118 0.83 -13.94 0.55
C ALA A 118 -0.68 -14.03 0.25
N ILE A 119 -1.13 -13.52 -0.90
CA ILE A 119 -2.54 -13.61 -1.32
C ILE A 119 -2.95 -15.06 -1.59
N LEU A 120 -2.11 -15.87 -2.24
CA LEU A 120 -2.39 -17.30 -2.48
C LEU A 120 -2.54 -18.09 -1.17
N PHE A 121 -1.73 -17.76 -0.16
CA PHE A 121 -1.79 -18.41 1.14
C PHE A 121 -2.85 -17.83 2.09
N ARG A 122 -3.42 -16.66 1.78
CA ARG A 122 -4.47 -16.02 2.59
C ARG A 122 -5.67 -16.94 2.81
N GLY A 123 -6.07 -17.70 1.80
CA GLY A 123 -7.16 -18.68 1.90
C GLY A 123 -6.91 -19.76 2.96
N ARG A 124 -5.65 -20.21 3.11
CA ARG A 124 -5.28 -21.20 4.14
C ARG A 124 -5.11 -20.56 5.51
N MET A 125 -4.55 -19.35 5.60
CA MET A 125 -4.44 -18.62 6.86
C MET A 125 -5.81 -18.33 7.47
N GLN A 126 -6.78 -17.91 6.65
CA GLN A 126 -8.11 -17.57 7.13
C GLN A 126 -8.88 -18.83 7.58
N ALA A 127 -8.68 -19.96 6.91
CA ALA A 127 -9.18 -21.25 7.37
C ALA A 127 -8.54 -21.70 8.70
N TYR A 128 -7.24 -21.45 8.90
CA TYR A 128 -6.54 -21.79 10.14
C TYR A 128 -6.95 -20.91 11.33
N ILE A 129 -7.13 -19.60 11.11
CA ILE A 129 -7.58 -18.64 12.14
C ILE A 129 -9.03 -18.93 12.54
N ASN A 130 -9.91 -19.22 11.57
CA ASN A 130 -11.30 -19.59 11.87
C ASN A 130 -11.42 -20.95 12.58
N ALA A 131 -10.43 -21.84 12.42
CA ALA A 131 -10.38 -23.12 13.11
C ALA A 131 -9.91 -23.02 14.59
N HIS A 132 -9.29 -21.90 15.01
CA HIS A 132 -8.83 -21.68 16.39
C HIS A 132 -9.29 -20.31 16.92
N PRO A 133 -10.60 -20.13 17.20
CA PRO A 133 -11.21 -18.85 17.57
C PRO A 133 -10.77 -18.28 18.93
N GLU A 134 -10.13 -19.09 19.79
CA GLU A 134 -9.71 -18.72 21.14
C GLU A 134 -8.59 -17.67 21.23
N LYS A 135 -7.92 -17.33 20.11
CA LYS A 135 -6.95 -16.23 20.03
C LYS A 135 -7.53 -14.88 19.58
N GLN A 136 -8.84 -14.78 19.33
CA GLN A 136 -9.45 -13.52 18.88
C GLN A 136 -9.87 -12.58 20.01
N LEU A 137 -9.82 -13.01 21.28
CA LEU A 137 -10.32 -12.25 22.43
C LEU A 137 -9.26 -11.90 23.50
N GLN A 138 -7.97 -11.98 23.16
CA GLN A 138 -6.87 -11.45 23.99
C GLN A 138 -6.09 -10.38 23.24
#